data_AF-A0A933NX01-F1
#
_entry.id   AF-A0A933NX01-F1
#
_cell.length_a   1.000
_cell.length_b   1.000
_cell.length_c   1.000
_cell.angle_alpha   90.00
_cell.angle_beta   90.00
_cell.angle_gamma   90.00
#
_symmetry.space_group_name_H-M   'P 1'
#
loop_
_entity.id
_entity.type
_entity.pdbx_description
1 polymer ?
#
loop_
_entity_poly.entity_id
_entity_poly.type
_entity_poly.pdbx_seq_one_letter_code
_entity_poly.pdbx_strand_id
1 'polypeptide(L)'
;MSARFALVAVAVFVVAGPCATGLGAQAPRNGEAASSVPTVERQPYDTRAFMAPLALTEAERNGRRLVAQRCANCHGANPRQPGPLLGKPVVEGRGEAFIRDKVKKGSTLMPGFEHTLQPAQIDEIISFLRTYTPPPRSAPAAQE
;
A
#
# COMPACT_ATOMS: atom_id res chain seq x y z
N MET A 1 -51.22 78.63 -10.28
CA MET A 1 -51.51 77.80 -9.09
C MET A 1 -50.19 77.32 -8.51
N SER A 2 -50.03 77.56 -7.21
CA SER A 2 -48.82 77.44 -6.41
C SER A 2 -48.76 76.07 -5.71
N ALA A 3 -47.56 75.48 -5.54
CA ALA A 3 -47.15 74.65 -4.39
C ALA A 3 -45.71 74.15 -4.64
N ARG A 4 -44.70 74.74 -3.99
CA ARG A 4 -44.09 74.32 -2.71
C ARG A 4 -43.14 73.11 -2.84
N PHE A 5 -41.86 73.44 -3.04
CA PHE A 5 -40.70 72.60 -2.70
C PHE A 5 -40.29 72.88 -1.23
N ALA A 6 -40.13 71.83 -0.42
CA ALA A 6 -39.29 71.80 0.78
C ALA A 6 -39.05 70.33 1.17
N LEU A 7 -37.86 69.78 0.90
CA LEU A 7 -36.72 69.70 1.83
C LEU A 7 -36.73 68.35 2.57
N VAL A 8 -36.17 67.31 1.92
CA VAL A 8 -35.79 66.07 2.60
C VAL A 8 -34.29 66.16 2.91
N ALA A 9 -34.01 65.97 4.18
CA ALA A 9 -32.71 66.12 4.80
C ALA A 9 -31.69 65.08 4.32
N VAL A 10 -30.46 65.57 4.30
CA VAL A 10 -29.18 64.89 4.08
C VAL A 10 -29.02 63.66 4.99
N ALA A 11 -28.55 62.56 4.41
CA ALA A 11 -27.70 61.59 5.10
C ALA A 11 -26.63 61.10 4.12
N VAL A 12 -25.53 61.84 4.05
CA VAL A 12 -24.30 61.37 3.41
C VAL A 12 -23.68 60.33 4.33
N PHE A 13 -23.84 59.06 4.00
CA PHE A 13 -23.00 58.00 4.56
C PHE A 13 -21.77 57.84 3.67
N VAL A 14 -20.68 58.53 4.02
CA VAL A 14 -19.35 58.20 3.51
C VAL A 14 -18.93 56.89 4.19
N VAL A 15 -19.18 55.76 3.53
CA VAL A 15 -18.50 54.52 3.87
C VAL A 15 -17.14 54.57 3.17
N ALA A 16 -16.14 55.04 3.91
CA ALA A 16 -14.74 54.89 3.55
C ALA A 16 -14.38 53.40 3.67
N GLY A 17 -14.60 52.66 2.58
CA GLY A 17 -14.13 51.28 2.44
C GLY A 17 -12.60 51.28 2.41
N PRO A 18 -11.92 50.53 3.30
CA PRO A 18 -10.47 50.46 3.27
C PRO A 18 -10.00 49.78 1.97
N CYS A 19 -8.87 50.30 1.49
CA CYS A 19 -8.07 49.82 0.36
C CYS A 19 -8.21 48.31 0.12
N ALA A 20 -8.78 47.93 -1.03
CA ALA A 20 -8.48 46.66 -1.64
C ALA A 20 -7.02 46.70 -2.15
N THR A 21 -6.06 46.58 -1.23
CA THR A 21 -4.74 46.07 -1.59
C THR A 21 -4.95 44.68 -2.14
N GLY A 22 -4.59 44.48 -3.41
CA GLY A 22 -4.62 43.18 -4.05
C GLY A 22 -3.91 42.16 -3.17
N LEU A 23 -4.68 41.25 -2.59
CA LEU A 23 -4.14 40.02 -2.04
C LEU A 23 -3.76 39.17 -3.24
N GLY A 24 -2.56 39.41 -3.77
CA GLY A 24 -1.87 38.41 -4.55
C GLY A 24 -1.83 37.16 -3.66
N ALA A 25 -2.56 36.12 -4.06
CA ALA A 25 -2.31 34.79 -3.57
C ALA A 25 -0.88 34.44 -4.00
N GLN A 26 0.06 34.75 -3.12
CA GLN A 26 1.45 34.39 -3.28
C GLN A 26 1.51 32.86 -3.28
N ALA A 27 1.76 32.29 -4.46
CA ALA A 27 2.11 30.89 -4.58
C ALA A 27 3.28 30.61 -3.63
N PRO A 28 3.26 29.48 -2.89
CA PRO A 28 4.35 29.15 -1.97
C PRO A 28 5.66 29.14 -2.76
N ARG A 29 6.68 29.79 -2.20
CA ARG A 29 7.99 29.83 -2.85
C ARG A 29 8.61 28.44 -2.74
N ASN A 30 9.28 27.99 -3.80
CA ASN A 30 10.10 26.77 -3.76
C ASN A 30 11.06 26.86 -2.56
N GLY A 31 10.84 26.03 -1.54
CA GLY A 31 11.67 26.00 -0.32
C GLY A 31 10.96 26.35 1.00
N GLU A 32 9.69 26.74 1.01
CA GLU A 32 8.90 26.68 2.25
C GLU A 32 8.71 25.20 2.61
N ALA A 33 9.43 24.74 3.63
CA ALA A 33 9.21 23.43 4.21
C ALA A 33 7.77 23.41 4.75
N ALA A 34 6.85 22.88 3.96
CA ALA A 34 5.62 22.32 4.49
C ALA A 34 6.08 21.40 5.62
N SER A 35 5.88 21.85 6.85
CA SER A 35 6.32 21.15 8.04
C SER A 35 5.59 19.82 8.06
N SER A 36 6.19 18.81 7.45
CA SER A 36 5.66 17.47 7.32
C SER A 36 5.96 16.73 8.60
N VAL A 37 5.60 17.28 9.76
CA VAL A 37 5.69 16.52 11.00
C VAL A 37 4.71 15.36 10.81
N PRO A 38 5.20 14.11 10.63
CA PRO A 38 4.28 13.00 10.49
C PRO A 38 3.50 12.90 11.79
N THR A 39 2.18 12.75 11.70
CA THR A 39 1.37 12.40 12.87
C THR A 39 1.91 11.08 13.41
N VAL A 40 2.57 11.13 14.57
CA VAL A 40 3.07 9.92 15.24
C VAL A 40 1.92 9.29 16.00
N GLU A 41 1.24 8.34 15.35
CA GLU A 41 0.26 7.50 16.03
C GLU A 41 0.99 6.41 16.85
N ARG A 42 0.84 6.47 18.17
CA ARG A 42 1.38 5.44 19.06
C ARG A 42 0.41 4.27 19.13
N GLN A 43 0.72 3.19 18.43
CA GLN A 43 0.01 1.93 18.65
C GLN A 43 0.51 1.27 19.95
N PRO A 44 -0.40 0.87 20.86
CA PRO A 44 -0.03 0.08 22.01
C PRO A 44 0.53 -1.27 21.53
N TYR A 45 1.80 -1.53 21.84
CA TYR A 45 2.48 -2.77 21.50
C TYR A 45 2.19 -3.83 22.56
N ASP A 46 1.31 -4.78 22.23
CA ASP A 46 1.14 -5.99 23.04
C ASP A 46 2.28 -6.98 22.72
N THR A 47 3.31 -6.96 23.57
CA THR A 47 4.43 -7.90 23.54
C THR A 47 3.99 -9.36 23.47
N ARG A 48 2.93 -9.73 24.19
CA ARG A 48 2.45 -11.11 24.32
C ARG A 48 1.77 -11.55 23.04
N ALA A 49 0.93 -10.69 22.45
CA ALA A 49 0.32 -10.95 21.15
C ALA A 49 1.36 -11.02 20.03
N PHE A 50 2.38 -10.15 20.05
CA PHE A 50 3.46 -10.17 19.06
C PHE A 50 4.34 -11.43 19.16
N MET A 51 4.64 -11.88 20.38
CA MET A 51 5.41 -13.11 20.63
C MET A 51 4.58 -14.38 20.58
N ALA A 52 3.25 -14.27 20.44
CA ALA A 52 2.39 -15.44 20.34
C ALA A 52 2.80 -16.28 19.13
N PRO A 53 2.87 -17.60 19.25
CA PRO A 53 3.15 -18.46 18.11
C PRO A 53 2.17 -18.18 16.99
N LEU A 54 2.68 -17.93 15.78
CA LEU A 54 1.84 -17.95 14.58
C LEU A 54 1.09 -19.29 14.56
N ALA A 55 -0.22 -19.25 14.30
CA ALA A 55 -1.07 -20.43 14.15
C ALA A 55 -0.75 -21.19 12.84
N LEU A 56 0.50 -21.61 12.72
CA LEU A 56 1.07 -22.38 11.63
C LEU A 56 1.66 -23.65 12.24
N THR A 57 1.50 -24.77 11.55
CA THR A 57 2.24 -26.01 11.81
C THR A 57 3.73 -25.79 11.53
N GLU A 58 4.59 -26.74 11.96
CA GLU A 58 6.03 -26.62 11.66
C GLU A 58 6.30 -26.65 10.15
N ALA A 59 5.57 -27.50 9.41
CA ALA A 59 5.68 -27.57 7.95
C ALA A 59 5.34 -26.22 7.28
N GLU A 60 4.28 -25.56 7.74
CA GLU A 60 3.89 -24.23 7.22
C GLU A 60 4.90 -23.14 7.61
N ARG A 61 5.48 -23.22 8.81
CA ARG A 61 6.56 -22.29 9.21
C ARG A 61 7.80 -22.48 8.35
N ASN A 62 8.19 -23.71 8.06
CA ASN A 62 9.31 -24.02 7.16
C ASN A 62 9.01 -23.56 5.72
N GLY A 63 7.83 -23.86 5.21
CA GLY A 63 7.36 -23.38 3.90
C GLY A 63 7.41 -21.86 3.79
N ARG A 64 6.95 -21.14 4.83
CA ARG A 64 7.04 -19.67 4.89
C ARG A 64 8.48 -19.18 4.79
N ARG A 65 9.40 -19.80 5.52
CA ARG A 65 10.84 -19.45 5.47
C ARG A 65 11.41 -19.69 4.07
N LEU A 66 11.11 -20.82 3.45
CA LEU A 66 11.57 -21.15 2.10
C LEU A 66 11.01 -20.16 1.06
N VAL A 67 9.73 -19.82 1.12
CA VAL A 67 9.13 -18.81 0.22
C VAL A 67 9.81 -17.45 0.39
N ALA A 68 10.06 -17.02 1.63
CA ALA A 68 10.76 -15.77 1.91
C ALA A 68 12.19 -15.76 1.34
N GLN A 69 12.92 -16.87 1.50
CA GLN A 69 14.32 -16.97 1.08
C GLN A 69 14.50 -17.16 -0.43
N ARG A 70 13.57 -17.86 -1.10
CA ARG A 70 13.78 -18.34 -2.47
C ARG A 70 12.82 -17.74 -3.49
N CYS A 71 11.64 -17.29 -3.08
CA CYS A 71 10.57 -16.91 -4.00
C CYS A 71 10.24 -15.42 -3.95
N ALA A 72 10.38 -14.80 -2.78
CA ALA A 72 9.87 -13.45 -2.50
C ALA A 72 10.45 -12.35 -3.39
N ASN A 73 11.66 -12.53 -3.94
CA ASN A 73 12.25 -11.57 -4.87
C ASN A 73 11.42 -11.38 -6.15
N CYS A 74 10.72 -12.42 -6.59
CA CYS A 74 9.90 -12.37 -7.81
C CYS A 74 8.40 -12.42 -7.51
N HIS A 75 7.97 -12.94 -6.37
CA HIS A 75 6.57 -13.26 -6.08
C HIS A 75 5.94 -12.43 -4.95
N GLY A 76 6.58 -11.34 -4.53
CA GLY A 76 6.07 -10.47 -3.48
C GLY A 76 4.99 -9.49 -3.96
N ALA A 77 4.62 -8.58 -3.06
CA ALA A 77 3.54 -7.61 -3.27
C ALA A 77 3.95 -6.40 -4.14
N ASN A 78 5.24 -6.26 -4.47
CA ASN A 78 5.72 -5.13 -5.26
C ASN A 78 5.31 -5.29 -6.75
N PRO A 79 4.64 -4.30 -7.35
CA PRO A 79 4.17 -4.39 -8.73
C PRO A 79 5.28 -4.55 -9.78
N ARG A 80 6.53 -4.21 -9.44
CA ARG A 80 7.70 -4.41 -10.33
C ARG A 80 8.21 -5.84 -10.35
N GLN A 81 7.75 -6.70 -9.44
CA GLN A 81 8.20 -8.09 -9.38
C GLN A 81 7.49 -8.94 -10.44
N PRO A 82 8.24 -9.75 -11.21
CA PRO A 82 7.71 -10.38 -12.42
C PRO A 82 6.77 -11.57 -12.17
N GLY A 83 6.90 -12.23 -11.00
CA GLY A 83 6.14 -13.43 -10.67
C GLY A 83 4.78 -13.11 -10.05
N PRO A 84 3.70 -13.86 -10.38
CA PRO A 84 2.37 -13.67 -9.80
C PRO A 84 2.38 -13.75 -8.26
N LEU A 85 1.37 -13.17 -7.61
CA LEU A 85 1.19 -13.40 -6.16
C LEU A 85 1.03 -14.89 -5.88
N LEU A 86 1.71 -15.39 -4.84
CA LEU A 86 1.60 -16.77 -4.38
C LEU A 86 0.69 -16.86 -3.16
N GLY A 87 -0.08 -17.94 -3.07
CA GLY A 87 -0.91 -18.24 -1.90
C GLY A 87 -2.10 -19.12 -2.26
N LYS A 88 -3.06 -19.16 -1.34
CA LYS A 88 -4.21 -20.06 -1.35
C LYS A 88 -5.01 -19.99 -2.66
N PRO A 89 -5.30 -18.81 -3.24
CA PRO A 89 -6.03 -18.74 -4.52
C PRO A 89 -5.31 -19.43 -5.68
N VAL A 90 -3.96 -19.42 -5.70
CA VAL A 90 -3.19 -20.11 -6.73
C VAL A 90 -3.25 -21.62 -6.54
N VAL A 91 -3.18 -22.09 -5.29
CA VAL A 91 -3.30 -23.52 -4.96
C VAL A 91 -4.68 -24.04 -5.34
N GLU A 92 -5.75 -23.31 -4.99
CA GLU A 92 -7.12 -23.69 -5.32
C GLU A 92 -7.38 -23.64 -6.84
N GLY A 93 -6.84 -22.64 -7.54
CA GLY A 93 -7.07 -22.47 -8.98
C GLY A 93 -6.20 -23.32 -9.91
N ARG A 94 -5.05 -23.82 -9.44
CA ARG A 94 -4.10 -24.62 -10.27
C ARG A 94 -3.87 -26.03 -9.76
N GLY A 95 -4.11 -26.28 -8.48
CA GLY A 95 -3.86 -27.56 -7.82
C GLY A 95 -2.40 -27.73 -7.38
N GLU A 96 -2.22 -28.55 -6.33
CA GLU A 96 -0.91 -28.79 -5.72
C GLU A 96 0.08 -29.51 -6.65
N ALA A 97 -0.40 -30.44 -7.47
CA ALA A 97 0.45 -31.18 -8.41
C ALA A 97 1.11 -30.26 -9.44
N PHE A 98 0.35 -29.30 -9.96
CA PHE A 98 0.88 -28.28 -10.87
C PHE A 98 1.92 -27.41 -10.16
N ILE A 99 1.64 -26.94 -8.94
CA ILE A 99 2.57 -26.11 -8.18
C ILE A 99 3.86 -26.87 -7.88
N ARG A 100 3.76 -28.14 -7.47
CA ARG A 100 4.91 -29.00 -7.23
C ARG A 100 5.78 -29.14 -8.48
N ASP A 101 5.18 -29.44 -9.62
CA ASP A 101 5.90 -29.53 -10.89
C ASP A 101 6.54 -28.20 -11.26
N LYS A 102 5.83 -27.08 -11.05
CA LYS A 102 6.31 -25.75 -11.38
C LYS A 102 7.50 -25.35 -10.51
N VAL A 103 7.46 -25.62 -9.21
CA VAL A 103 8.60 -25.38 -8.29
C VAL A 103 9.79 -26.26 -8.65
N LYS A 104 9.55 -27.54 -9.00
CA LYS A 104 10.62 -28.45 -9.41
C LYS A 104 11.33 -27.99 -10.67
N LYS A 105 10.57 -27.76 -11.75
CA LYS A 105 11.11 -27.57 -13.10
C LYS A 105 11.27 -26.12 -13.52
N GLY A 106 10.55 -25.18 -12.89
CA GLY A 106 10.62 -23.78 -13.23
C GLY A 106 9.89 -23.38 -14.53
N SER A 107 10.36 -22.31 -15.14
CA SER A 107 9.97 -21.75 -16.43
C SER A 107 11.16 -20.99 -17.02
N THR A 108 10.97 -20.35 -18.18
CA THR A 108 11.99 -19.46 -18.76
C THR A 108 12.42 -18.33 -17.81
N LEU A 109 11.50 -17.83 -16.97
CA LEU A 109 11.75 -16.70 -16.05
C LEU A 109 11.82 -17.11 -14.58
N MET A 110 11.43 -18.35 -14.25
CA MET A 110 11.41 -18.87 -12.89
C MET A 110 12.38 -20.05 -12.81
N PRO A 111 13.41 -20.01 -11.95
CA PRO A 111 14.32 -21.14 -11.82
C PRO A 111 13.59 -22.40 -11.35
N GLY A 112 14.05 -23.56 -11.80
CA GLY A 112 13.66 -24.85 -11.23
C GLY A 112 14.48 -25.15 -9.97
N PHE A 113 13.85 -25.75 -8.98
CA PHE A 113 14.47 -26.03 -7.68
C PHE A 113 14.70 -27.51 -7.40
N GLU A 114 14.41 -28.42 -8.34
CA GLU A 114 14.49 -29.88 -8.10
C GLU A 114 15.85 -30.42 -7.65
N HIS A 115 16.94 -29.69 -7.93
CA HIS A 115 18.29 -30.07 -7.50
C HIS A 115 18.78 -29.31 -6.26
N THR A 116 18.00 -28.35 -5.74
CA THR A 116 18.38 -27.49 -4.61
C THR A 116 17.41 -27.56 -3.43
N LEU A 117 16.20 -28.08 -3.64
CA LEU A 117 15.21 -28.36 -2.61
C LEU A 117 14.93 -29.86 -2.55
N GLN A 118 14.84 -30.37 -1.34
CA GLN A 118 14.36 -31.73 -1.10
C GLN A 118 12.85 -31.83 -1.40
N PRO A 119 12.33 -33.00 -1.79
CA PRO A 119 10.90 -33.18 -2.04
C PRO A 119 10.03 -32.72 -0.86
N ALA A 120 10.43 -33.05 0.37
CA ALA A 120 9.74 -32.62 1.58
C ALA A 120 9.69 -31.09 1.74
N GLN A 121 10.74 -30.36 1.33
CA GLN A 121 10.75 -28.89 1.38
C GLN A 121 9.77 -28.29 0.36
N ILE A 122 9.56 -28.95 -0.77
CA ILE A 122 8.55 -28.53 -1.75
C ILE A 122 7.14 -28.75 -1.18
N ASP A 123 6.92 -29.84 -0.46
CA ASP A 123 5.66 -30.11 0.23
C ASP A 123 5.40 -29.10 1.35
N GLU A 124 6.42 -28.71 2.12
CA GLU A 124 6.34 -27.63 3.13
C GLU A 124 5.95 -26.29 2.49
N ILE A 125 6.54 -25.93 1.34
CA ILE A 125 6.16 -24.74 0.57
C ILE A 125 4.67 -24.80 0.21
N ILE A 126 4.20 -25.91 -0.35
CA ILE A 126 2.79 -26.06 -0.72
C ILE A 126 1.89 -25.99 0.51
N SER A 127 2.28 -26.59 1.64
CA SER A 127 1.54 -26.52 2.90
C SER A 127 1.35 -25.07 3.34
N PHE A 128 2.40 -24.24 3.29
CA PHE A 128 2.28 -22.82 3.60
C PHE A 128 1.39 -22.07 2.60
N LEU A 129 1.54 -22.34 1.30
CA LEU A 129 0.73 -21.66 0.27
C LEU A 129 -0.77 -21.95 0.42
N ARG A 130 -1.18 -23.09 0.97
CA ARG A 130 -2.59 -23.42 1.22
C ARG A 130 -3.25 -22.55 2.29
N THR A 131 -2.48 -22.02 3.23
CA THR A 131 -3.00 -21.21 4.34
C THR A 131 -2.73 -19.72 4.16
N TYR A 132 -1.77 -19.36 3.32
CA TYR A 132 -1.37 -17.99 3.09
C TYR A 132 -2.25 -17.27 2.05
N THR A 133 -2.83 -16.14 2.44
CA THR A 133 -3.47 -15.20 1.51
C THR A 133 -2.58 -13.95 1.40
N PRO A 134 -1.98 -13.66 0.23
CA PRO A 134 -1.18 -12.47 0.05
C PRO A 134 -2.05 -11.21 0.06
N PRO A 135 -1.54 -10.08 0.55
CA PRO A 135 -2.20 -8.80 0.32
C PRO A 135 -2.26 -8.50 -1.18
N PRO A 136 -3.24 -7.70 -1.64
CA PRO A 136 -3.26 -7.24 -3.03
C PRO A 136 -1.96 -6.53 -3.39
N ARG A 137 -1.50 -6.66 -4.63
CA ARG A 137 -0.38 -5.83 -5.10
C ARG A 137 -0.80 -4.37 -5.03
N SER A 138 0.02 -3.53 -4.40
CA SER A 138 -0.17 -2.10 -4.51
C SER A 138 -0.06 -1.69 -5.97
N ALA A 139 -0.95 -0.80 -6.41
CA ALA A 139 -0.83 -0.20 -7.71
C ALA A 139 0.54 0.49 -7.82
N PRO A 140 1.20 0.46 -8.98
CA PRO A 140 2.39 1.26 -9.19
C PRO A 140 2.02 2.73 -8.93
N ALA A 141 2.78 3.41 -8.06
CA ALA A 141 2.66 4.86 -7.92
C ALA A 141 2.83 5.46 -9.33
N ALA A 142 1.87 6.27 -9.76
CA ALA A 142 1.96 6.97 -11.03
C ALA A 142 3.30 7.71 -11.06
N GLN A 143 4.11 7.39 -12.06
CA GLN A 143 5.35 8.12 -12.30
C GLN A 143 4.93 9.41 -13.01
N GLU A 144 5.08 10.53 -12.30
CA GLU A 144 4.91 11.89 -12.83
C GLU A 144 6.14 12.32 -13.62
#